data_AF-A0A6V7R549-F1
#
_entry.id   AF-A0A6V7R549-F1
#
_cell.length_a   1.000
_cell.length_b   1.000
_cell.length_c   1.000
_cell.angle_alpha   90.00
_cell.angle_beta   90.00
_cell.angle_gamma   90.00
#
_symmetry.space_group_name_H-M   'P 1'
#
loop_
_entity.id
_entity.type
_entity.pdbx_description
1 polymer ?
#
loop_
_entity_poly.entity_id
_entity_poly.type
_entity_poly.pdbx_seq_one_letter_code
_entity_poly.pdbx_strand_id
1 'polypeptide(L)'
;MKLESLLNVKYPIIQAGMANVSGHALAAAISNAGGLGTIGAGYMNSETLEQEILETNNLTDKPFAVNLFVPSNPTKDKNKITRAKALLEPYRTALGLKDLKIADTNETTDFNEKIDTVIKYNVPIVSFTFGIPTKATIEKLKSHNITLIGTATNLEEALLNELHGMDAVVLQGSEAGGHRGYFTNDKDTMIGLMAFIPEVVDELNIPVIAAGGIVDSRGIKATHALGAQGVQIGSLFLNTNESLAPTTHKQLMTKEIDHTVLTKVFSGKTARGINNIFIEEMKSYEDELPDYPLQNQLTSPIRKEAGLQKETGFLSLWKGQGRIKLQDDLSAEAVFKSLIN
;
A
#
# COMPACT_ATOMS: atom_id res chain seq x y z
N MET A 1 15.70 -10.46 17.06
CA MET A 1 14.97 -11.69 16.69
C MET A 1 15.06 -11.86 15.18
N LYS A 2 15.11 -13.08 14.62
CA LYS A 2 15.05 -13.25 13.15
C LYS A 2 13.63 -12.98 12.64
N LEU A 3 13.51 -12.29 11.50
CA LEU A 3 12.22 -11.86 10.95
C LEU A 3 11.30 -13.05 10.64
N GLU A 4 11.84 -14.17 10.15
CA GLU A 4 11.07 -15.38 9.86
C GLU A 4 10.38 -15.93 11.11
N SER A 5 11.07 -15.91 12.25
CA SER A 5 10.51 -16.34 13.54
C SER A 5 9.47 -15.36 14.07
N LEU A 6 9.69 -14.05 13.88
CA LEU A 6 8.74 -13.01 14.27
C LEU A 6 7.42 -13.14 13.49
N LEU A 7 7.50 -13.37 12.18
CA LEU A 7 6.32 -13.46 11.31
C LEU A 7 5.75 -14.88 11.18
N ASN A 8 6.43 -15.89 11.73
CA ASN A 8 6.11 -17.31 11.58
C ASN A 8 5.99 -17.75 10.09
N VAL A 9 6.95 -17.33 9.27
CA VAL A 9 7.01 -17.64 7.83
C VAL A 9 8.26 -18.42 7.47
N LYS A 10 8.24 -19.10 6.32
CA LYS A 10 9.40 -19.85 5.81
C LYS A 10 10.40 -18.94 5.11
N TYR A 11 9.90 -17.97 4.35
CA TYR A 11 10.70 -17.00 3.62
C TYR A 11 10.30 -15.60 4.08
N PRO A 12 11.24 -14.69 4.39
CA PRO A 12 10.95 -13.31 4.79
C PRO A 12 10.57 -12.43 3.59
N ILE A 13 9.61 -12.92 2.79
CA ILE A 13 9.05 -12.27 1.61
C ILE A 13 7.59 -11.96 1.93
N ILE A 14 7.28 -10.67 1.96
CA ILE A 14 5.96 -10.15 2.27
C ILE A 14 5.33 -9.66 0.97
N GLN A 15 4.11 -10.12 0.67
CA GLN A 15 3.30 -9.49 -0.37
C GLN A 15 2.67 -8.22 0.22
N ALA A 16 2.89 -7.07 -0.43
CA ALA A 16 2.52 -5.77 0.11
C ALA A 16 0.99 -5.59 0.26
N GLY A 17 0.50 -5.04 1.36
CA GLY A 17 -0.91 -4.66 1.50
C GLY A 17 -1.30 -3.57 0.50
N MET A 18 -1.89 -3.95 -0.63
CA MET A 18 -2.27 -3.04 -1.72
C MET A 18 -3.77 -2.82 -1.67
N ALA A 19 -4.21 -1.64 -1.21
CA ALA A 19 -5.63 -1.34 -1.04
C ALA A 19 -6.41 -1.49 -2.37
N ASN A 20 -7.56 -2.18 -2.32
CA ASN A 20 -8.38 -2.62 -3.47
C ASN A 20 -7.71 -3.60 -4.46
N VAL A 21 -6.53 -4.14 -4.12
CA VAL A 21 -5.77 -5.04 -4.99
C VAL A 21 -5.46 -6.36 -4.28
N SER A 22 -5.07 -6.32 -3.00
CA SER A 22 -4.77 -7.53 -2.23
C SER A 22 -5.91 -7.87 -1.28
N GLY A 23 -6.78 -8.79 -1.72
CA GLY A 23 -7.80 -9.44 -0.89
C GLY A 23 -7.37 -10.84 -0.42
N HIS A 24 -8.33 -11.58 0.10
CA HIS A 24 -8.18 -12.90 0.70
C HIS A 24 -7.47 -13.92 -0.18
N ALA A 25 -7.84 -14.00 -1.47
CA ALA A 25 -7.25 -14.96 -2.39
C ALA A 25 -5.73 -14.75 -2.56
N LEU A 26 -5.29 -13.49 -2.72
CA LEU A 26 -3.87 -13.17 -2.87
C LEU A 26 -3.12 -13.39 -1.56
N ALA A 27 -3.69 -12.95 -0.43
CA ALA A 27 -3.07 -13.15 0.88
C ALA A 27 -2.87 -14.65 1.17
N ALA A 28 -3.93 -15.46 1.01
CA ALA A 28 -3.86 -16.89 1.24
C ALA A 28 -2.86 -17.60 0.32
N ALA A 29 -2.82 -17.25 -0.98
CA ALA A 29 -1.87 -17.86 -1.92
C ALA A 29 -0.41 -17.64 -1.51
N ILE A 30 -0.06 -16.43 -1.05
CA ILE A 30 1.30 -16.10 -0.61
C ILE A 30 1.64 -16.77 0.72
N SER A 31 0.71 -16.77 1.67
CA SER A 31 0.89 -17.44 2.96
C SER A 31 1.08 -18.96 2.77
N ASN A 32 0.31 -19.59 1.88
CA ASN A 32 0.47 -21.00 1.51
C ASN A 32 1.82 -21.28 0.81
N ALA A 33 2.33 -20.35 0.00
CA ALA A 33 3.64 -20.46 -0.63
C ALA A 33 4.83 -20.33 0.35
N GLY A 34 4.56 -19.92 1.59
CA GLY A 34 5.53 -19.81 2.69
C GLY A 34 6.07 -18.41 2.95
N GLY A 35 5.52 -17.39 2.30
CA GLY A 35 5.74 -15.98 2.63
C GLY A 35 4.68 -15.43 3.60
N LEU A 36 4.60 -14.10 3.71
CA LEU A 36 3.52 -13.41 4.41
C LEU A 36 2.58 -12.76 3.40
N GLY A 37 1.36 -13.28 3.26
CA GLY A 37 0.29 -12.61 2.52
C GLY A 37 -0.31 -11.45 3.32
N THR A 38 -0.74 -10.38 2.63
CA THR A 38 -1.30 -9.19 3.30
C THR A 38 -2.59 -8.69 2.65
N ILE A 39 -3.66 -8.63 3.43
CA ILE A 39 -4.92 -7.97 3.04
C ILE A 39 -4.72 -6.45 3.07
N GLY A 40 -4.97 -5.77 1.95
CA GLY A 40 -4.88 -4.32 1.82
C GLY A 40 -6.18 -3.64 2.25
N ALA A 41 -6.34 -3.40 3.55
CA ALA A 41 -7.61 -2.93 4.14
C ALA A 41 -7.72 -1.41 4.32
N GLY A 42 -6.81 -0.63 3.70
CA GLY A 42 -6.78 0.84 3.81
C GLY A 42 -8.10 1.55 3.41
N TYR A 43 -8.86 0.99 2.46
CA TYR A 43 -10.15 1.54 2.01
C TYR A 43 -11.37 0.69 2.39
N MET A 44 -11.17 -0.42 3.11
CA MET A 44 -12.26 -1.27 3.58
C MET A 44 -12.91 -0.67 4.83
N ASN A 45 -14.19 -0.93 5.00
CA ASN A 45 -14.86 -0.78 6.30
C ASN A 45 -14.71 -2.08 7.12
N SER A 46 -15.15 -2.05 8.38
CA SER A 46 -15.07 -3.18 9.32
C SER A 46 -15.80 -4.44 8.82
N GLU A 47 -16.96 -4.30 8.18
CA GLU A 47 -17.73 -5.43 7.61
C GLU A 47 -17.01 -6.11 6.44
N THR A 48 -16.48 -5.32 5.50
CA THR A 48 -15.72 -5.86 4.36
C THR A 48 -14.45 -6.54 4.85
N LEU A 49 -13.74 -5.92 5.79
CA LEU A 49 -12.55 -6.52 6.40
C LEU A 49 -12.86 -7.85 7.10
N GLU A 50 -13.99 -7.92 7.82
CA GLU A 50 -14.45 -9.16 8.45
C GLU A 50 -14.64 -10.27 7.41
N GLN A 51 -15.30 -10.00 6.28
CA GLN A 51 -15.46 -10.98 5.21
C GLN A 51 -14.12 -11.41 4.62
N GLU A 52 -13.22 -10.47 4.32
CA GLU A 52 -11.89 -10.79 3.78
C GLU A 52 -11.05 -11.64 4.74
N ILE A 53 -11.14 -11.42 6.05
CA ILE A 53 -10.47 -12.25 7.06
C ILE A 53 -11.05 -13.65 7.09
N LEU A 54 -12.39 -13.78 7.12
CA LEU A 54 -13.07 -15.07 7.12
C LEU A 54 -12.72 -15.90 5.87
N GLU A 55 -12.75 -15.29 4.69
CA GLU A 55 -12.39 -15.96 3.45
C GLU A 55 -10.90 -16.33 3.39
N THR A 56 -10.02 -15.51 3.98
CA THR A 56 -8.59 -15.86 4.08
C THR A 56 -8.40 -17.10 4.96
N ASN A 57 -9.06 -17.14 6.12
CA ASN A 57 -9.02 -18.29 7.03
C ASN A 57 -9.57 -19.57 6.39
N ASN A 58 -10.53 -19.47 5.47
CA ASN A 58 -11.05 -20.62 4.71
C ASN A 58 -10.02 -21.18 3.70
N LEU A 59 -9.06 -20.36 3.26
CA LEU A 59 -8.09 -20.70 2.21
C LEU A 59 -6.69 -21.03 2.74
N THR A 60 -6.38 -20.71 4.00
CA THR A 60 -5.07 -21.00 4.59
C THR A 60 -5.11 -21.13 6.11
N ASP A 61 -4.32 -22.08 6.63
CA ASP A 61 -3.98 -22.19 8.06
C ASP A 61 -2.65 -21.48 8.38
N LYS A 62 -2.06 -20.75 7.43
CA LYS A 62 -0.78 -20.03 7.57
C LYS A 62 -1.02 -18.58 7.99
N PRO A 63 -0.06 -17.95 8.69
CA PRO A 63 -0.23 -16.55 9.10
C PRO A 63 -0.36 -15.63 7.89
N PHE A 64 -1.20 -14.62 8.02
CA PHE A 64 -1.34 -13.50 7.10
C PHE A 64 -1.42 -12.19 7.90
N ALA A 65 -1.23 -11.08 7.20
CA ALA A 65 -1.30 -9.75 7.78
C ALA A 65 -2.50 -8.96 7.26
N VAL A 66 -2.91 -7.95 8.03
CA VAL A 66 -3.83 -6.90 7.58
C VAL A 66 -3.07 -5.57 7.57
N ASN A 67 -3.13 -4.84 6.46
CA ASN A 67 -2.58 -3.48 6.35
C ASN A 67 -3.68 -2.43 6.54
N LEU A 68 -3.45 -1.49 7.46
CA LEU A 68 -4.36 -0.39 7.78
C LEU A 68 -3.68 0.96 7.54
N PHE A 69 -4.48 1.92 7.07
CA PHE A 69 -4.05 3.32 7.02
C PHE A 69 -4.37 3.98 8.36
N VAL A 70 -3.37 4.60 8.97
CA VAL A 70 -3.57 5.42 10.16
C VAL A 70 -4.31 6.70 9.74
N PRO A 71 -5.47 7.01 10.35
CA PRO A 71 -6.24 8.20 10.00
C PRO A 71 -5.40 9.46 10.10
N SER A 72 -5.50 10.30 9.07
CA SER A 72 -4.99 11.67 9.11
C SER A 72 -6.15 12.61 9.38
N ASN A 73 -5.93 13.67 10.16
CA ASN A 73 -6.92 14.73 10.36
C ASN A 73 -6.51 15.97 9.53
N PRO A 74 -6.58 15.93 8.19
CA PRO A 74 -6.13 17.04 7.38
C PRO A 74 -7.04 18.26 7.55
N THR A 75 -6.48 19.43 7.36
CA THR A 75 -7.25 20.66 7.31
C THR A 75 -8.17 20.65 6.08
N LYS A 76 -9.47 20.84 6.30
CA LYS A 76 -10.47 20.93 5.23
C LYS A 76 -10.45 22.32 4.59
N ASP A 77 -9.47 22.58 3.72
CA ASP A 77 -9.37 23.85 2.98
C ASP A 77 -10.49 23.96 1.93
N LYS A 78 -11.47 24.82 2.22
CA LYS A 78 -12.64 25.04 1.36
C LYS A 78 -12.26 25.61 -0.02
N ASN A 79 -11.19 26.39 -0.12
CA ASN A 79 -10.75 26.98 -1.37
C ASN A 79 -10.18 25.90 -2.29
N LYS A 80 -9.29 25.06 -1.76
CA LYS A 80 -8.74 23.91 -2.50
C LYS A 80 -9.84 22.92 -2.92
N ILE A 81 -10.80 22.63 -2.05
CA ILE A 81 -11.95 21.77 -2.40
C ILE A 81 -12.76 22.38 -3.55
N THR A 82 -13.06 23.67 -3.49
CA THR A 82 -13.84 24.37 -4.54
C THR A 82 -13.07 24.37 -5.87
N ARG A 83 -11.76 24.65 -5.80
CA ARG A 83 -10.88 24.64 -6.96
C ARG A 83 -10.79 23.27 -7.61
N ALA A 84 -10.58 22.22 -6.81
CA ALA A 84 -10.55 20.84 -7.29
C ALA A 84 -11.87 20.44 -7.95
N LYS A 85 -13.03 20.78 -7.37
CA LYS A 85 -14.34 20.52 -8.01
C LYS A 85 -14.44 21.15 -9.40
N ALA A 86 -14.03 22.41 -9.54
CA ALA A 86 -14.05 23.11 -10.83
C ALA A 86 -13.10 22.47 -11.85
N LEU A 87 -11.88 22.11 -11.43
CA LEU A 87 -10.91 21.43 -12.30
C LEU A 87 -11.35 20.02 -12.71
N LEU A 88 -12.12 19.33 -11.87
CA LEU A 88 -12.59 17.97 -12.14
C LEU A 88 -13.84 17.90 -13.01
N GLU A 89 -14.58 19.01 -13.16
CA GLU A 89 -15.86 19.03 -13.87
C GLU A 89 -15.80 18.61 -15.35
N PRO A 90 -14.77 18.98 -16.15
CA PRO A 90 -14.65 18.49 -17.52
C PRO A 90 -14.57 16.97 -17.62
N TYR A 91 -13.82 16.32 -16.73
CA TYR A 91 -13.70 14.85 -16.69
C TYR A 91 -15.01 14.19 -16.25
N ARG A 92 -15.70 14.80 -15.28
CA ARG A 92 -17.02 14.34 -14.83
C ARG A 92 -18.04 14.42 -15.96
N THR A 93 -18.06 15.52 -16.71
CA THR A 93 -18.91 15.69 -17.88
C THR A 93 -18.60 14.67 -18.97
N ALA A 94 -17.32 14.48 -19.29
CA ALA A 94 -16.87 13.50 -20.29
C ALA A 94 -17.29 12.06 -19.95
N LEU A 95 -17.31 11.71 -18.66
CA LEU A 95 -17.73 10.39 -18.17
C LEU A 95 -19.23 10.29 -17.82
N GLY A 96 -20.02 11.36 -18.03
CA GLY A 96 -21.46 11.35 -17.75
C GLY A 96 -21.84 11.39 -16.25
N LEU A 97 -20.93 11.81 -15.38
CA LEU A 97 -21.14 11.85 -13.92
C LEU A 97 -21.89 13.12 -13.49
N LYS A 98 -23.13 12.97 -13.02
CA LYS A 98 -24.00 14.10 -12.63
C LYS A 98 -23.90 14.50 -11.16
N ASP A 99 -23.72 13.54 -10.25
CA ASP A 99 -23.70 13.80 -8.81
C ASP A 99 -22.29 13.69 -8.22
N LEU A 100 -21.92 14.66 -7.39
CA LEU A 100 -20.71 14.57 -6.57
C LEU A 100 -21.12 14.38 -5.11
N LYS A 101 -21.00 13.14 -4.62
CA LYS A 101 -21.17 12.81 -3.21
C LYS A 101 -19.79 12.65 -2.58
N ILE A 102 -19.49 13.50 -1.61
CA ILE A 102 -18.33 13.33 -0.73
C ILE A 102 -18.84 12.59 0.49
N ALA A 103 -18.29 11.40 0.75
CA ALA A 103 -18.69 10.62 1.91
C ALA A 103 -18.26 11.33 3.19
N ASP A 104 -19.18 11.48 4.14
CA ASP A 104 -18.86 11.98 5.48
C ASP A 104 -18.37 10.78 6.33
N THR A 105 -17.16 10.35 6.05
CA THR A 105 -16.53 9.21 6.75
C THR A 105 -15.80 9.69 7.98
N ASN A 106 -16.16 9.15 9.14
CA ASN A 106 -15.37 9.30 10.36
C ASN A 106 -14.23 8.27 10.35
N GLU A 107 -13.09 8.63 9.74
CA GLU A 107 -11.92 7.73 9.59
C GLU A 107 -11.43 7.18 10.94
N THR A 108 -11.57 7.95 12.02
CA THR A 108 -11.16 7.49 13.36
C THR A 108 -12.06 6.37 13.87
N THR A 109 -13.38 6.51 13.71
CA THR A 109 -14.33 5.47 14.10
C THR A 109 -14.11 4.20 13.28
N ASP A 110 -14.03 4.33 11.95
CA ASP A 110 -13.78 3.21 11.04
C ASP A 110 -12.45 2.49 11.35
N PHE A 111 -11.39 3.26 11.64
CA PHE A 111 -10.12 2.69 12.06
C PHE A 111 -10.23 1.88 13.35
N ASN A 112 -10.92 2.40 14.37
CA ASN A 112 -11.10 1.69 15.64
C ASN A 112 -11.94 0.42 15.47
N GLU A 113 -13.00 0.46 14.65
CA GLU A 113 -13.78 -0.74 14.34
C GLU A 113 -12.94 -1.79 13.62
N LYS A 114 -12.05 -1.39 12.70
CA LYS A 114 -11.11 -2.33 12.06
C LYS A 114 -10.13 -2.94 13.05
N ILE A 115 -9.65 -2.15 14.03
CA ILE A 115 -8.84 -2.68 15.14
C ILE A 115 -9.62 -3.74 15.94
N ASP A 116 -10.89 -3.49 16.22
CA ASP A 116 -11.74 -4.47 16.90
C ASP A 116 -11.95 -5.74 16.06
N THR A 117 -12.15 -5.60 14.74
CA THR A 117 -12.29 -6.73 13.81
C THR A 117 -11.04 -7.60 13.79
N VAL A 118 -9.83 -7.02 13.65
CA VAL A 118 -8.59 -7.83 13.61
C VAL A 118 -8.34 -8.57 14.92
N ILE A 119 -8.71 -7.98 16.06
CA ILE A 119 -8.63 -8.63 17.37
C ILE A 119 -9.66 -9.75 17.48
N LYS A 120 -10.93 -9.49 17.14
CA LYS A 120 -12.04 -10.45 17.19
C LYS A 120 -11.71 -11.74 16.43
N TYR A 121 -11.02 -11.62 15.30
CA TYR A 121 -10.66 -12.73 14.43
C TYR A 121 -9.21 -13.22 14.58
N ASN A 122 -8.49 -12.78 15.61
CA ASN A 122 -7.12 -13.23 15.93
C ASN A 122 -6.14 -13.11 14.77
N VAL A 123 -6.21 -12.01 13.99
CA VAL A 123 -5.22 -11.74 12.94
C VAL A 123 -3.84 -11.57 13.61
N PRO A 124 -2.82 -12.36 13.23
CA PRO A 124 -1.57 -12.42 13.99
C PRO A 124 -0.67 -11.20 13.78
N ILE A 125 -0.81 -10.52 12.63
CA ILE A 125 0.08 -9.44 12.21
C ILE A 125 -0.75 -8.28 11.65
N VAL A 126 -0.48 -7.06 12.12
CA VAL A 126 -1.08 -5.84 11.59
C VAL A 126 0.02 -4.89 11.17
N SER A 127 -0.07 -4.38 9.94
CA SER A 127 0.85 -3.37 9.41
C SER A 127 0.16 -2.02 9.24
N PHE A 128 0.91 -0.95 9.45
CA PHE A 128 0.40 0.42 9.41
C PHE A 128 1.13 1.27 8.36
N THR A 129 0.35 2.08 7.66
CA THR A 129 0.86 3.07 6.69
C THR A 129 0.29 4.45 7.03
N PHE A 130 1.00 5.51 6.64
CA PHE A 130 0.64 6.93 6.85
C PHE A 130 0.72 7.42 8.30
N GLY A 131 1.27 6.62 9.20
CA GLY A 131 1.46 7.02 10.57
C GLY A 131 1.65 5.85 11.51
N ILE A 132 1.66 6.21 12.79
CA ILE A 132 1.74 5.30 13.93
C ILE A 132 0.41 5.42 14.68
N PRO A 133 -0.28 4.32 15.03
CA PRO A 133 -1.48 4.36 15.84
C PRO A 133 -1.23 4.96 17.23
N THR A 134 -2.29 5.34 17.93
CA THR A 134 -2.14 5.84 19.30
C THR A 134 -1.50 4.80 20.21
N LYS A 135 -0.81 5.24 21.28
CA LYS A 135 -0.24 4.36 22.30
C LYS A 135 -1.27 3.36 22.84
N ALA A 136 -2.49 3.81 23.11
CA ALA A 136 -3.58 2.96 23.59
C ALA A 136 -3.96 1.86 22.57
N THR A 137 -3.98 2.19 21.27
CA THR A 137 -4.21 1.22 20.20
C THR A 137 -3.09 0.17 20.14
N ILE A 138 -1.84 0.62 20.22
CA ILE A 138 -0.65 -0.25 20.21
C ILE A 138 -0.68 -1.21 21.40
N GLU A 139 -0.89 -0.69 22.62
CA GLU A 139 -1.01 -1.50 23.85
C GLU A 139 -2.15 -2.52 23.77
N LYS A 140 -3.30 -2.11 23.20
CA LYS A 140 -4.45 -3.00 23.00
C LYS A 140 -4.14 -4.15 22.03
N LEU A 141 -3.45 -3.88 20.92
CA LEU A 141 -3.06 -4.94 19.98
C LEU A 141 -2.00 -5.87 20.59
N LYS A 142 -1.01 -5.31 21.28
CA LYS A 142 0.04 -6.09 21.95
C LYS A 142 -0.49 -6.98 23.07
N SER A 143 -1.52 -6.55 23.81
CA SER A 143 -2.16 -7.42 24.82
C SER A 143 -2.87 -8.64 24.22
N HIS A 144 -3.12 -8.64 22.91
CA HIS A 144 -3.64 -9.77 22.15
C HIS A 144 -2.54 -10.52 21.36
N ASN A 145 -1.26 -10.27 21.67
CA ASN A 145 -0.09 -10.88 21.02
C ASN A 145 -0.02 -10.64 19.50
N ILE A 146 -0.56 -9.52 19.02
CA ILE A 146 -0.49 -9.14 17.61
C ILE A 146 0.86 -8.47 17.34
N THR A 147 1.56 -8.96 16.32
CA THR A 147 2.81 -8.36 15.83
C THR A 147 2.50 -7.12 15.01
N LEU A 148 3.21 -6.02 15.28
CA LEU A 148 2.97 -4.72 14.65
C LEU A 148 4.10 -4.36 13.70
N ILE A 149 3.75 -3.95 12.48
CA ILE A 149 4.72 -3.53 11.46
C ILE A 149 4.45 -2.07 11.06
N GLY A 150 5.46 -1.23 11.21
CA GLY A 150 5.42 0.17 10.77
C GLY A 150 5.87 0.36 9.32
N THR A 151 5.58 1.52 8.74
CA THR A 151 6.19 1.97 7.47
C THR A 151 6.97 3.26 7.70
N ALA A 152 8.15 3.38 7.10
CA ALA A 152 8.99 4.57 7.15
C ALA A 152 9.57 4.91 5.77
N THR A 153 9.79 6.21 5.52
CA THR A 153 10.36 6.76 4.28
C THR A 153 11.62 7.61 4.51
N ASN A 154 11.98 7.82 5.77
CA ASN A 154 13.23 8.44 6.22
C ASN A 154 13.64 7.84 7.57
N LEU A 155 14.83 8.21 8.07
CA LEU A 155 15.37 7.71 9.34
C LEU A 155 14.52 8.13 10.54
N GLU A 156 14.02 9.37 10.59
CA GLU A 156 13.16 9.86 11.67
C GLU A 156 11.92 8.97 11.85
N GLU A 157 11.22 8.66 10.76
CA GLU A 157 10.06 7.78 10.76
C GLU A 157 10.39 6.37 11.22
N ALA A 158 11.57 5.86 10.85
CA ALA A 158 12.00 4.53 11.25
C ALA A 158 12.26 4.45 12.76
N LEU A 159 12.95 5.46 13.32
CA LEU A 159 13.18 5.62 14.75
C LEU A 159 11.87 5.81 15.53
N LEU A 160 10.92 6.60 15.00
CA LEU A 160 9.60 6.77 15.61
C LEU A 160 8.82 5.46 15.69
N ASN A 161 8.88 4.62 14.63
CA ASN A 161 8.23 3.31 14.66
C ASN A 161 8.79 2.42 15.77
N GLU A 162 10.12 2.35 15.94
CA GLU A 162 10.73 1.61 17.05
C GLU A 162 10.37 2.20 18.42
N LEU A 163 10.50 3.52 18.57
CA LEU A 163 10.21 4.24 19.81
C LEU A 163 8.78 3.99 20.30
N HIS A 164 7.81 3.93 19.38
CA HIS A 164 6.41 3.70 19.70
C HIS A 164 6.04 2.21 19.77
N GLY A 165 7.01 1.31 19.60
CA GLY A 165 6.85 -0.10 19.87
C GLY A 165 6.33 -0.91 18.67
N MET A 166 6.63 -0.52 17.44
CA MET A 166 6.50 -1.47 16.32
C MET A 166 7.51 -2.61 16.50
N ASP A 167 7.15 -3.82 16.08
CA ASP A 167 8.00 -5.01 16.22
C ASP A 167 8.89 -5.22 14.99
N ALA A 168 8.56 -4.58 13.85
CA ALA A 168 9.39 -4.45 12.65
C ALA A 168 9.02 -3.18 11.88
N VAL A 169 9.89 -2.74 10.96
CA VAL A 169 9.63 -1.57 10.10
C VAL A 169 9.89 -1.87 8.63
N VAL A 170 8.95 -1.45 7.78
CA VAL A 170 9.11 -1.43 6.33
C VAL A 170 9.75 -0.12 5.92
N LEU A 171 10.94 -0.19 5.34
CA LEU A 171 11.61 0.93 4.69
C LEU A 171 11.13 1.01 3.25
N GLN A 172 10.29 2.00 2.96
CA GLN A 172 9.76 2.23 1.64
C GLN A 172 10.69 3.18 0.87
N GLY A 173 11.50 2.64 -0.04
CA GLY A 173 12.33 3.44 -0.93
C GLY A 173 11.52 4.23 -1.95
N SER A 174 12.16 5.23 -2.55
CA SER A 174 11.65 6.08 -3.64
C SER A 174 11.07 5.28 -4.84
N GLU A 175 11.56 4.06 -5.03
CA GLU A 175 11.25 3.13 -6.12
C GLU A 175 9.86 2.49 -5.97
N ALA A 176 9.28 2.51 -4.77
CA ALA A 176 8.02 1.86 -4.46
C ALA A 176 6.85 2.45 -5.26
N GLY A 177 5.92 1.57 -5.67
CA GLY A 177 4.65 1.94 -6.30
C GLY A 177 3.59 2.33 -5.28
N GLY A 178 2.57 3.05 -5.72
CA GLY A 178 1.47 3.50 -4.85
C GLY A 178 1.89 4.64 -3.93
N HIS A 179 1.09 4.90 -2.90
CA HIS A 179 1.32 6.01 -1.98
C HIS A 179 2.65 5.92 -1.26
N ARG A 180 3.32 7.07 -1.12
CA ARG A 180 4.43 7.21 -0.20
C ARG A 180 3.90 7.19 1.24
N GLY A 181 4.56 6.42 2.10
CA GLY A 181 4.11 6.09 3.46
C GLY A 181 4.35 7.18 4.51
N TYR A 182 5.02 8.28 4.13
CA TYR A 182 5.48 9.32 5.06
C TYR A 182 4.35 9.88 5.94
N PHE A 183 4.71 10.28 7.14
CA PHE A 183 3.80 10.86 8.14
C PHE A 183 4.44 11.98 8.98
N THR A 184 5.74 12.22 8.81
CA THR A 184 6.44 13.35 9.43
C THR A 184 6.36 14.63 8.57
N ASN A 185 6.87 15.73 9.11
CA ASN A 185 6.89 17.03 8.43
C ASN A 185 7.93 17.13 7.31
N ASP A 186 8.96 16.27 7.32
CA ASP A 186 9.89 16.09 6.20
C ASP A 186 9.20 15.28 5.10
N LYS A 187 8.18 15.91 4.51
CA LYS A 187 7.33 15.30 3.49
C LYS A 187 8.18 15.04 2.26
N ASP A 188 8.06 13.82 1.73
CA ASP A 188 8.52 13.46 0.38
C ASP A 188 10.04 13.30 0.23
N THR A 189 10.71 12.75 1.25
CA THR A 189 12.07 12.23 1.09
C THR A 189 12.08 11.16 0.00
N MET A 190 12.82 11.43 -1.08
CA MET A 190 12.96 10.55 -2.24
C MET A 190 14.22 9.69 -2.17
N ILE A 191 14.53 9.18 -0.98
CA ILE A 191 15.69 8.32 -0.73
C ILE A 191 15.43 6.94 -1.35
N GLY A 192 16.38 6.44 -2.16
CA GLY A 192 16.34 5.10 -2.74
C GLY A 192 16.83 4.03 -1.78
N LEU A 193 16.39 2.77 -1.96
CA LEU A 193 16.71 1.67 -1.05
C LEU A 193 18.21 1.44 -0.86
N MET A 194 19.01 1.69 -1.90
CA MET A 194 20.47 1.51 -1.84
C MET A 194 21.12 2.34 -0.73
N ALA A 195 20.63 3.58 -0.52
CA ALA A 195 21.10 4.46 0.54
C ALA A 195 20.30 4.26 1.83
N PHE A 196 18.98 4.08 1.71
CA PHE A 196 18.09 4.09 2.86
C PHE A 196 18.27 2.89 3.80
N ILE A 197 18.49 1.69 3.24
CA ILE A 197 18.64 0.47 4.07
C ILE A 197 19.86 0.57 4.99
N PRO A 198 21.10 0.76 4.50
CA PRO A 198 22.27 0.80 5.38
C PRO A 198 22.24 1.97 6.37
N GLU A 199 21.65 3.11 5.99
CA GLU A 199 21.47 4.27 6.89
C GLU A 199 20.63 3.92 8.13
N VAL A 200 19.59 3.09 7.98
CA VAL A 200 18.64 2.81 9.05
C VAL A 200 18.97 1.55 9.85
N VAL A 201 19.48 0.50 9.20
CA VAL A 201 19.76 -0.79 9.88
C VAL A 201 20.79 -0.67 11.00
N ASP A 202 21.70 0.30 10.92
CA ASP A 202 22.72 0.55 11.94
C ASP A 202 22.14 1.28 13.17
N GLU A 203 20.96 1.89 13.05
CA GLU A 203 20.33 2.71 14.09
C GLU A 203 19.15 2.00 14.79
N LEU A 204 18.66 0.88 14.25
CA LEU A 204 17.50 0.14 14.78
C LEU A 204 17.86 -1.20 15.41
N ASN A 205 17.07 -1.60 16.41
CA ASN A 205 17.12 -2.90 17.06
C ASN A 205 16.03 -3.85 16.59
N ILE A 206 14.96 -3.32 15.98
CA ILE A 206 13.89 -4.10 15.35
C ILE A 206 14.21 -4.48 13.90
N PRO A 207 13.66 -5.59 13.37
CA PRO A 207 13.88 -5.99 11.99
C PRO A 207 13.44 -4.97 10.95
N VAL A 208 14.29 -4.82 9.93
CA VAL A 208 14.07 -3.96 8.76
C VAL A 208 13.60 -4.80 7.57
N ILE A 209 12.52 -4.36 6.92
CA ILE A 209 11.95 -4.94 5.70
C ILE A 209 12.11 -3.94 4.55
N ALA A 210 12.74 -4.33 3.45
CA ALA A 210 12.94 -3.45 2.30
C ALA A 210 11.74 -3.46 1.34
N ALA A 211 11.23 -2.29 0.93
CA ALA A 211 10.13 -2.18 -0.03
C ALA A 211 10.41 -1.15 -1.13
N GLY A 212 10.31 -1.59 -2.39
CA GLY A 212 10.41 -0.73 -3.57
C GLY A 212 11.41 -1.24 -4.62
N GLY A 213 11.00 -1.30 -5.88
CA GLY A 213 11.89 -1.70 -7.00
C GLY A 213 12.33 -3.18 -7.03
N ILE A 214 12.06 -3.97 -5.98
CA ILE A 214 12.42 -5.39 -5.90
C ILE A 214 11.47 -6.22 -6.76
N VAL A 215 12.02 -6.92 -7.76
CA VAL A 215 11.23 -7.67 -8.76
C VAL A 215 11.72 -9.10 -9.00
N ASP A 216 12.87 -9.49 -8.44
CA ASP A 216 13.46 -10.82 -8.61
C ASP A 216 14.42 -11.18 -7.46
N SER A 217 15.01 -12.39 -7.52
CA SER A 217 15.94 -12.88 -6.50
C SER A 217 17.24 -12.08 -6.39
N ARG A 218 17.65 -11.33 -7.44
CA ARG A 218 18.82 -10.44 -7.37
C ARG A 218 18.53 -9.24 -6.50
N GLY A 219 17.35 -8.63 -6.66
CA GLY A 219 16.89 -7.54 -5.81
C GLY A 219 16.84 -7.95 -4.33
N ILE A 220 16.30 -9.14 -4.04
CA ILE A 220 16.25 -9.68 -2.66
C ILE A 220 17.65 -9.87 -2.09
N LYS A 221 18.58 -10.49 -2.83
CA LYS A 221 19.97 -10.68 -2.39
C LYS A 221 20.66 -9.34 -2.15
N ALA A 222 20.43 -8.35 -3.00
CA ALA A 222 20.99 -7.01 -2.83
C ALA A 222 20.49 -6.33 -1.56
N THR A 223 19.17 -6.37 -1.27
CA THR A 223 18.63 -5.76 -0.04
C THR A 223 19.09 -6.47 1.22
N HIS A 224 19.26 -7.80 1.18
CA HIS A 224 19.86 -8.54 2.30
C HIS A 224 21.33 -8.18 2.52
N ALA A 225 22.11 -7.99 1.45
CA ALA A 225 23.49 -7.54 1.55
C ALA A 225 23.62 -6.14 2.16
N LEU A 226 22.58 -5.30 2.03
CA LEU A 226 22.49 -3.97 2.64
C LEU A 226 22.00 -4.00 4.10
N GLY A 227 21.59 -5.17 4.63
CA GLY A 227 21.20 -5.35 6.03
C GLY A 227 19.71 -5.57 6.28
N ALA A 228 18.84 -5.50 5.25
CA ALA A 228 17.43 -5.83 5.44
C ALA A 228 17.26 -7.32 5.80
N GLN A 229 16.32 -7.63 6.68
CA GLN A 229 16.01 -9.01 7.10
C GLN A 229 14.88 -9.66 6.28
N GLY A 230 14.21 -8.87 5.45
CA GLY A 230 13.18 -9.33 4.53
C GLY A 230 12.81 -8.27 3.50
N VAL A 231 11.88 -8.62 2.63
CA VAL A 231 11.41 -7.75 1.55
C VAL A 231 9.89 -7.68 1.52
N GLN A 232 9.35 -6.53 1.12
CA GLN A 232 7.94 -6.35 0.82
C GLN A 232 7.76 -5.97 -0.65
N ILE A 233 7.03 -6.81 -1.39
CA ILE A 233 6.89 -6.74 -2.84
C ILE A 233 5.42 -6.50 -3.19
N GLY A 234 5.14 -5.43 -3.94
CA GLY A 234 3.79 -5.06 -4.39
C GLY A 234 3.60 -5.31 -5.88
N SER A 235 4.23 -4.50 -6.72
CA SER A 235 3.92 -4.43 -8.15
C SER A 235 4.02 -5.76 -8.92
N LEU A 236 4.87 -6.69 -8.47
CA LEU A 236 5.00 -8.01 -9.08
C LEU A 236 3.74 -8.88 -8.93
N PHE A 237 2.90 -8.61 -7.93
CA PHE A 237 1.66 -9.35 -7.68
C PHE A 237 0.42 -8.64 -8.28
N LEU A 238 0.60 -7.56 -9.05
CA LEU A 238 -0.54 -6.86 -9.68
C LEU A 238 -1.23 -7.71 -10.76
N ASN A 239 -0.45 -8.44 -11.57
CA ASN A 239 -0.98 -9.21 -12.71
C ASN A 239 -1.36 -10.66 -12.36
N THR A 240 -1.38 -11.04 -11.08
CA THR A 240 -1.68 -12.43 -10.73
C THR A 240 -3.18 -12.71 -10.76
N ASN A 241 -3.54 -13.99 -10.90
CA ASN A 241 -4.95 -14.42 -10.96
C ASN A 241 -5.73 -13.99 -9.71
N GLU A 242 -5.10 -14.07 -8.55
CA GLU A 242 -5.66 -13.79 -7.23
C GLU A 242 -5.76 -12.28 -6.91
N SER A 243 -5.08 -11.44 -7.68
CA SER A 243 -5.14 -9.99 -7.50
C SER A 243 -6.50 -9.41 -7.87
N LEU A 244 -7.02 -8.49 -7.06
CA LEU A 244 -8.25 -7.74 -7.33
C LEU A 244 -8.03 -6.51 -8.23
N ALA A 245 -6.80 -6.29 -8.73
CA ALA A 245 -6.53 -5.22 -9.67
C ALA A 245 -7.49 -5.31 -10.88
N PRO A 246 -8.04 -4.17 -11.36
CA PRO A 246 -8.88 -4.17 -12.55
C PRO A 246 -8.14 -4.78 -13.74
N THR A 247 -8.85 -5.51 -14.60
CA THR A 247 -8.29 -6.15 -15.80
C THR A 247 -7.49 -5.17 -16.67
N THR A 248 -7.96 -3.93 -16.78
CA THR A 248 -7.26 -2.86 -17.49
C THR A 248 -5.89 -2.52 -16.89
N HIS A 249 -5.74 -2.59 -15.57
CA HIS A 249 -4.46 -2.39 -14.90
C HIS A 249 -3.54 -3.61 -15.07
N LYS A 250 -4.10 -4.83 -14.91
CA LYS A 250 -3.41 -6.10 -15.15
C LYS A 250 -2.76 -6.16 -16.54
N GLN A 251 -3.53 -5.86 -17.58
CA GLN A 251 -3.06 -5.82 -18.97
C GLN A 251 -1.95 -4.81 -19.27
N LEU A 252 -1.78 -3.78 -18.43
CA LEU A 252 -0.66 -2.85 -18.58
C LEU A 252 0.64 -3.45 -18.03
N MET A 253 0.57 -4.36 -17.07
CA MET A 253 1.76 -5.01 -16.48
C MET A 253 2.49 -5.95 -17.46
N THR A 254 1.83 -6.37 -18.54
CA THR A 254 2.46 -7.19 -19.60
C THR A 254 3.09 -6.35 -20.70
N LYS A 255 2.88 -5.03 -20.69
CA LYS A 255 3.51 -4.10 -21.61
C LYS A 255 4.82 -3.59 -21.06
N GLU A 256 5.72 -3.20 -21.95
CA GLU A 256 6.89 -2.44 -21.58
C GLU A 256 6.45 -1.05 -21.12
N ILE A 257 6.62 -0.79 -19.82
CA ILE A 257 6.35 0.51 -19.22
C ILE A 257 7.68 1.06 -18.74
N ASP A 258 8.22 2.00 -19.51
CA ASP A 258 9.57 2.54 -19.29
C ASP A 258 9.63 3.57 -18.16
N HIS A 259 8.49 4.19 -17.82
CA HIS A 259 8.47 5.33 -16.89
C HIS A 259 7.27 5.31 -15.94
N THR A 260 7.53 5.52 -14.65
CA THR A 260 6.53 5.84 -13.63
C THR A 260 6.84 7.21 -13.03
N VAL A 261 5.79 7.93 -12.65
CA VAL A 261 5.88 9.29 -12.11
C VAL A 261 5.33 9.34 -10.70
N LEU A 262 5.78 10.32 -9.91
CA LEU A 262 5.13 10.70 -8.68
C LEU A 262 3.99 11.67 -8.97
N THR A 263 2.90 11.53 -8.25
CA THR A 263 1.77 12.45 -8.34
C THR A 263 0.90 12.42 -7.08
N LYS A 264 0.30 13.55 -6.75
CA LYS A 264 -0.76 13.74 -5.75
C LYS A 264 -2.13 13.89 -6.42
N VAL A 265 -2.22 14.08 -7.74
CA VAL A 265 -3.44 14.53 -8.43
C VAL A 265 -4.66 13.65 -8.22
N PHE A 266 -4.46 12.34 -8.02
CA PHE A 266 -5.56 11.43 -7.69
C PHE A 266 -6.02 11.52 -6.26
N SER A 267 -5.10 11.66 -5.29
CA SER A 267 -5.42 11.36 -3.89
C SER A 267 -5.14 12.47 -2.89
N GLY A 268 -4.36 13.47 -3.26
CA GLY A 268 -3.86 14.52 -2.36
C GLY A 268 -2.62 14.11 -1.56
N LYS A 269 -2.13 12.88 -1.73
CA LYS A 269 -0.86 12.40 -1.16
C LYS A 269 0.01 11.79 -2.25
N THR A 270 1.33 11.99 -2.16
CA THR A 270 2.27 11.56 -3.20
C THR A 270 2.17 10.06 -3.40
N ALA A 271 1.99 9.62 -4.63
CA ALA A 271 1.93 8.22 -5.02
C ALA A 271 2.64 7.99 -6.36
N ARG A 272 3.24 6.82 -6.54
CA ARG A 272 3.92 6.44 -7.78
C ARG A 272 3.04 5.57 -8.67
N GLY A 273 2.88 5.99 -9.93
CA GLY A 273 2.09 5.26 -10.92
C GLY A 273 2.59 5.41 -12.35
N ILE A 274 1.97 4.67 -13.26
CA ILE A 274 2.13 4.84 -14.70
C ILE A 274 1.61 6.23 -15.09
N ASN A 275 2.40 6.98 -15.84
CA ASN A 275 1.99 8.29 -16.34
C ASN A 275 0.80 8.14 -17.31
N ASN A 276 -0.17 9.05 -17.23
CA ASN A 276 -1.33 9.08 -18.11
C ASN A 276 -1.84 10.51 -18.31
N ILE A 277 -2.83 10.67 -19.20
CA ILE A 277 -3.34 11.99 -19.59
C ILE A 277 -3.88 12.79 -18.39
N PHE A 278 -4.54 12.14 -17.42
CA PHE A 278 -5.01 12.83 -16.22
C PHE A 278 -3.87 13.40 -15.39
N ILE A 279 -2.77 12.66 -15.23
CA ILE A 279 -1.59 13.16 -14.53
C ILE A 279 -0.99 14.36 -15.27
N GLU A 280 -0.84 14.25 -16.59
CA GLU A 280 -0.24 15.31 -17.42
C GLU A 280 -1.07 16.61 -17.37
N GLU A 281 -2.39 16.51 -17.55
CA GLU A 281 -3.30 17.65 -17.57
C GLU A 281 -3.46 18.29 -16.19
N MET A 282 -3.38 17.50 -15.11
CA MET A 282 -3.57 18.01 -13.74
C MET A 282 -2.26 18.45 -13.06
N LYS A 283 -1.09 18.16 -13.66
CA LYS A 283 0.24 18.35 -13.04
C LYS A 283 0.48 19.78 -12.55
N SER A 284 0.13 20.79 -13.36
CA SER A 284 0.35 22.20 -13.00
C SER A 284 -0.53 22.68 -11.83
N TYR A 285 -1.58 21.93 -11.50
CA TYR A 285 -2.53 22.27 -10.45
C TYR A 285 -2.29 21.49 -9.15
N GLU A 286 -1.26 20.64 -9.09
CA GLU A 286 -1.08 19.65 -8.02
C GLU A 286 -1.07 20.27 -6.61
N ASP A 287 -0.47 21.46 -6.45
CA ASP A 287 -0.41 22.18 -5.17
C ASP A 287 -1.74 22.90 -4.80
N GLU A 288 -2.65 23.08 -5.76
CA GLU A 288 -3.98 23.66 -5.56
C GLU A 288 -5.01 22.61 -5.08
N LEU A 289 -4.65 21.32 -5.12
CA LEU A 289 -5.55 20.22 -4.77
C LEU A 289 -5.59 19.99 -3.25
N PRO A 290 -6.74 19.57 -2.70
CA PRO A 290 -6.86 19.27 -1.29
C PRO A 290 -6.01 18.04 -0.92
N ASP A 291 -5.53 18.01 0.32
CA ASP A 291 -4.74 16.89 0.83
C ASP A 291 -5.57 15.59 0.91
N TYR A 292 -4.86 14.47 1.02
CA TYR A 292 -5.49 13.19 1.33
C TYR A 292 -6.27 13.26 2.64
N PRO A 293 -7.48 12.68 2.73
CA PRO A 293 -8.15 11.82 1.73
C PRO A 293 -9.11 12.58 0.80
N LEU A 294 -9.25 13.91 0.92
CA LEU A 294 -10.33 14.65 0.24
C LEU A 294 -10.21 14.58 -1.27
N GLN A 295 -9.01 14.77 -1.84
CA GLN A 295 -8.82 14.62 -3.28
C GLN A 295 -9.10 13.19 -3.74
N ASN A 296 -8.73 12.18 -2.93
CA ASN A 296 -9.07 10.78 -3.21
C ASN A 296 -10.58 10.57 -3.31
N GLN A 297 -11.37 11.17 -2.41
CA GLN A 297 -12.82 11.10 -2.45
C GLN A 297 -13.40 11.81 -3.70
N LEU A 298 -12.87 12.97 -4.07
CA LEU A 298 -13.31 13.73 -5.25
C LEU A 298 -13.06 13.00 -6.56
N THR A 299 -11.93 12.29 -6.70
CA THR A 299 -11.55 11.58 -7.92
C THR A 299 -12.06 10.14 -7.98
N SER A 300 -12.49 9.54 -6.87
CA SER A 300 -12.90 8.13 -6.84
C SER A 300 -14.05 7.79 -7.80
N PRO A 301 -15.13 8.61 -7.92
CA PRO A 301 -16.17 8.36 -8.91
C PRO A 301 -15.67 8.41 -10.37
N ILE A 302 -14.74 9.33 -10.68
CA ILE A 302 -14.11 9.45 -12.00
C ILE A 302 -13.34 8.16 -12.32
N ARG A 303 -12.47 7.72 -11.42
CA ARG A 303 -11.69 6.48 -11.59
C ARG A 303 -12.58 5.24 -11.73
N LYS A 304 -13.64 5.15 -10.93
CA LYS A 304 -14.58 4.03 -10.97
C LYS A 304 -15.27 3.96 -12.33
N GLU A 305 -15.83 5.07 -12.80
CA GLU A 305 -16.55 5.14 -14.08
C GLU A 305 -15.62 4.92 -15.27
N ALA A 306 -14.44 5.55 -15.26
CA ALA A 306 -13.41 5.32 -16.27
C ALA A 306 -13.00 3.84 -16.32
N GLY A 307 -12.94 3.15 -15.18
CA GLY A 307 -12.68 1.71 -15.12
C GLY A 307 -13.75 0.88 -15.81
N LEU A 308 -15.03 1.21 -15.61
CA LEU A 308 -16.15 0.56 -16.29
C LEU A 308 -16.12 0.79 -17.81
N GLN A 309 -15.73 1.99 -18.23
CA GLN A 309 -15.59 2.36 -19.64
C GLN A 309 -14.25 1.90 -20.26
N LYS A 310 -13.37 1.27 -19.48
CA LYS A 310 -12.00 0.87 -19.86
C LYS A 310 -11.08 2.02 -20.27
N GLU A 311 -11.37 3.23 -19.80
CA GLU A 311 -10.61 4.45 -20.05
C GLU A 311 -9.42 4.57 -19.10
N THR A 312 -8.30 3.95 -19.48
CA THR A 312 -7.07 3.92 -18.65
C THR A 312 -6.46 5.29 -18.36
N GLY A 313 -6.77 6.29 -19.19
CA GLY A 313 -6.28 7.67 -19.07
C GLY A 313 -6.64 8.36 -17.76
N PHE A 314 -7.72 7.91 -17.09
CA PHE A 314 -8.22 8.49 -15.84
C PHE A 314 -8.06 7.56 -14.63
N LEU A 315 -7.32 6.45 -14.76
CA LEU A 315 -7.12 5.48 -13.67
C LEU A 315 -5.87 5.81 -12.84
N SER A 316 -5.93 5.51 -11.54
CA SER A 316 -4.72 5.49 -10.71
C SER A 316 -3.99 4.15 -10.87
N LEU A 317 -3.04 4.11 -11.79
CA LEU A 317 -2.32 2.91 -12.21
C LEU A 317 -1.00 2.75 -11.41
N TRP A 318 -1.11 2.34 -10.16
CA TRP A 318 0.03 2.26 -9.24
C TRP A 318 1.03 1.17 -9.62
N LYS A 319 2.30 1.56 -9.82
CA LYS A 319 3.40 0.67 -10.19
C LYS A 319 4.72 1.28 -9.72
N GLY A 320 5.62 0.45 -9.19
CA GLY A 320 6.99 0.85 -8.85
C GLY A 320 7.89 1.06 -10.06
N GLN A 321 9.13 1.49 -9.81
CA GLN A 321 10.15 1.69 -10.84
C GLN A 321 10.72 0.38 -11.40
N GLY A 322 10.63 -0.72 -10.65
CA GLY A 322 11.10 -2.03 -11.09
C GLY A 322 10.50 -2.44 -12.43
N ARG A 323 11.34 -2.95 -13.33
CA ARG A 323 10.89 -3.54 -14.59
C ARG A 323 10.28 -4.89 -14.31
N ILE A 324 9.03 -5.06 -14.74
CA ILE A 324 8.27 -6.29 -14.54
C ILE A 324 8.06 -6.89 -15.92
N LYS A 325 8.38 -8.18 -16.05
CA LYS A 325 8.11 -8.95 -17.26
C LYS A 325 7.31 -10.18 -16.86
N LEU A 326 6.03 -9.97 -16.57
CA LEU A 326 5.11 -11.06 -16.25
C LEU A 326 4.39 -11.50 -17.52
N GLN A 327 4.18 -12.81 -17.62
CA GLN A 327 3.24 -13.37 -18.57
C GLN A 327 1.82 -13.16 -18.04
N ASP A 328 0.83 -13.24 -18.92
CA ASP A 328 -0.58 -13.29 -18.52
C ASP A 328 -0.87 -14.59 -17.73
N ASP A 329 -1.93 -14.54 -16.92
CA ASP A 329 -2.51 -15.69 -16.21
C ASP A 329 -1.61 -16.44 -15.20
N LEU A 330 -0.59 -15.76 -14.66
CA LEU A 330 0.28 -16.33 -13.62
C LEU A 330 -0.42 -16.35 -12.25
N SER A 331 -0.30 -17.48 -11.53
CA SER A 331 -0.69 -17.53 -10.11
C SER A 331 0.30 -16.78 -9.23
N ALA A 332 -0.18 -16.26 -8.11
CA ALA A 332 0.65 -15.62 -7.09
C ALA A 332 1.70 -16.58 -6.54
N GLU A 333 1.37 -17.87 -6.42
CA GLU A 333 2.32 -18.90 -6.03
C GLU A 333 3.46 -19.06 -7.06
N ALA A 334 3.17 -19.05 -8.36
CA ALA A 334 4.19 -19.17 -9.40
C ALA A 334 5.13 -17.95 -9.40
N VAL A 335 4.57 -16.75 -9.27
CA VAL A 335 5.35 -15.52 -9.11
C VAL A 335 6.21 -15.60 -7.85
N PHE A 336 5.65 -16.02 -6.71
CA PHE A 336 6.39 -16.17 -5.47
C PHE A 336 7.55 -17.18 -5.58
N LYS A 337 7.30 -18.34 -6.20
CA LYS A 337 8.33 -19.37 -6.43
C LYS A 337 9.47 -18.87 -7.32
N SER A 338 9.21 -17.92 -8.23
CA SER A 338 10.28 -17.31 -9.04
C SER A 338 11.23 -16.43 -8.23
N LEU A 339 10.83 -15.94 -7.06
CA LEU A 339 11.64 -15.10 -6.18
C LEU A 339 12.63 -15.90 -5.32
N ILE A 340 12.32 -17.17 -5.05
CA ILE A 340 13.12 -18.04 -4.16
C ILE A 340 14.17 -18.87 -4.91
N ASN A 341 14.01 -19.03 -6.23
CA ASN A 341 14.94 -19.77 -7.08
C ASN A 341 16.06 -18.87 -7.62
#